data_AF-A0A534AQ54-F1
#
_entry.id   AF-A0A534AQ54-F1
#
_cell.length_a   1.000
_cell.length_b   1.000
_cell.length_c   1.000
_cell.angle_alpha   90.00
_cell.angle_beta   90.00
_cell.angle_gamma   90.00
#
_symmetry.space_group_name_H-M   'P 1'
#
loop_
_entity.id
_entity.type
_entity.pdbx_description
1 polymer ?
#
loop_
_entity_poly.entity_id
_entity_poly.type
_entity_poly.pdbx_seq_one_letter_code
_entity_poly.pdbx_strand_id
1 'polypeptide(L)'
;MATFLSSALLLAALLQAPVPGGPPDSLAAIRDRAARDSTDAELWLLMGRAYLELGAEAHGPGHRAPEDSAWARAVLDTADGALTRAATLAGPLGKSAVGDSARVLRVGTWAARSWAAWEVSGVEDGQQALGPLPTDLRLPAVLEELGENLLRACPTAGVLFTADGADSYAAWYMRFARNLRPDLLVLPLAAWREDAPLRTRLVRDLKLAKRAGTDPSLRELSGRRSVCVSMGFDRPPETRPRIAWQTRTLQWVAGPGTTSARVPPRDFVFTALRIALDDNDPWAEPALAAYSRAARTTPGLCDAMATFKVARDVTGCRR
;
A
#
# COMPACT_ATOMS: atom_id res chain seq x y z
N MET A 1 -32.00 -15.21 -2.56
CA MET A 1 -30.56 -15.02 -2.28
C MET A 1 -29.66 -15.50 -3.42
N ALA A 2 -29.84 -16.70 -3.99
CA ALA A 2 -29.05 -17.18 -5.14
C ALA A 2 -29.28 -16.38 -6.45
N THR A 3 -30.44 -15.76 -6.63
CA THR A 3 -30.75 -14.94 -7.81
C THR A 3 -30.05 -13.59 -7.81
N PHE A 4 -29.81 -12.99 -6.64
CA PHE A 4 -29.16 -11.68 -6.50
C PHE A 4 -27.64 -11.74 -6.69
N LEU A 5 -26.99 -12.81 -6.20
CA LEU A 5 -25.57 -13.08 -6.43
C LEU A 5 -25.26 -13.34 -7.90
N SER A 6 -26.16 -14.04 -8.61
CA SER A 6 -26.07 -14.22 -10.06
C SER A 6 -26.19 -12.91 -10.83
N SER A 7 -27.04 -11.97 -10.39
CA SER A 7 -27.17 -10.65 -11.01
C SER A 7 -25.94 -9.76 -10.82
N ALA A 8 -25.27 -9.83 -9.65
CA ALA A 8 -24.06 -9.06 -9.37
C ALA A 8 -22.84 -9.59 -10.16
N LEU A 9 -22.71 -10.91 -10.29
CA LEU A 9 -21.68 -11.54 -11.12
C LEU A 9 -21.92 -11.30 -12.62
N LEU A 10 -23.18 -11.32 -13.07
CA LEU A 10 -23.54 -10.90 -14.44
C LEU A 10 -23.25 -9.42 -14.69
N LEU A 11 -23.44 -8.55 -13.69
CA LEU A 11 -23.09 -7.13 -13.80
C LEU A 11 -21.57 -6.95 -13.88
N ALA A 12 -20.80 -7.65 -13.06
CA ALA A 12 -19.33 -7.64 -13.11
C ALA A 12 -18.80 -8.17 -14.46
N ALA A 13 -19.44 -9.20 -15.03
CA ALA A 13 -19.11 -9.73 -16.35
C ALA A 13 -19.51 -8.76 -17.49
N LEU A 14 -20.66 -8.08 -17.40
CA LEU A 14 -21.08 -7.05 -18.36
C LEU A 14 -20.21 -5.79 -18.29
N LEU A 15 -19.62 -5.50 -17.14
CA LEU A 15 -18.67 -4.40 -16.93
C LEU A 15 -17.27 -4.67 -17.50
N GLN A 16 -16.96 -5.92 -17.87
CA GLN A 16 -15.68 -6.35 -18.44
C GLN A 16 -15.69 -6.52 -19.96
N ALA A 17 -16.87 -6.49 -20.61
CA ALA A 17 -16.95 -6.64 -22.06
C ALA A 17 -16.75 -5.27 -22.76
N PRO A 18 -15.76 -5.10 -23.66
CA PRO A 18 -15.80 -3.99 -24.59
C PRO A 18 -16.99 -4.23 -25.53
N VAL A 19 -18.03 -3.40 -25.42
CA VAL A 19 -19.14 -3.43 -26.38
C VAL A 19 -18.61 -2.81 -27.68
N PRO A 20 -18.48 -3.56 -28.79
CA PRO A 20 -18.12 -2.96 -30.05
C PRO A 20 -19.33 -2.15 -30.53
N GLY A 21 -19.22 -0.82 -30.51
CA GLY A 21 -20.19 0.09 -31.16
C GLY A 21 -21.42 0.51 -30.35
N GLY A 22 -21.45 0.35 -29.02
CA GLY A 22 -22.53 0.90 -28.19
C GLY A 22 -22.32 2.38 -27.83
N PRO A 23 -23.37 3.22 -27.76
CA PRO A 23 -23.22 4.62 -27.37
C PRO A 23 -22.66 4.71 -25.94
N PRO A 24 -21.66 5.58 -25.70
CA PRO A 24 -20.90 5.67 -24.44
C PRO A 24 -21.78 5.96 -23.21
N ASP A 25 -22.97 6.53 -23.41
CA ASP A 25 -23.90 6.94 -22.34
C ASP A 25 -24.62 5.76 -21.64
N SER A 26 -24.65 4.56 -22.24
CA SER A 26 -25.45 3.44 -21.73
C SER A 26 -24.88 2.75 -20.49
N LEU A 27 -23.57 2.49 -20.45
CA LEU A 27 -22.90 1.86 -19.31
C LEU A 27 -22.77 2.81 -18.11
N ALA A 28 -22.48 4.09 -18.36
CA ALA A 28 -22.46 5.11 -17.31
C ALA A 28 -23.84 5.25 -16.65
N ALA A 29 -24.91 5.31 -17.44
CA ALA A 29 -26.28 5.37 -16.91
C ALA A 29 -26.70 4.13 -16.11
N ILE A 30 -26.26 2.93 -16.53
CA ILE A 30 -26.50 1.68 -15.79
C ILE A 30 -25.71 1.67 -14.47
N ARG A 31 -24.45 2.11 -14.47
CA ARG A 31 -23.63 2.25 -13.24
C ARG A 31 -24.26 3.25 -12.28
N ASP A 32 -24.69 4.41 -12.77
CA ASP A 32 -25.34 5.44 -11.96
C ASP A 32 -26.69 4.97 -11.41
N ARG A 33 -27.42 4.14 -12.14
CA ARG A 33 -28.66 3.53 -11.65
C ARG A 33 -28.37 2.48 -10.57
N ALA A 34 -27.43 1.57 -10.81
CA ALA A 34 -27.01 0.59 -9.82
C ALA A 34 -26.48 1.24 -8.53
N ALA A 35 -25.73 2.35 -8.67
CA ALA A 35 -25.25 3.16 -7.54
C ALA A 35 -26.38 3.81 -6.73
N ARG A 36 -27.46 4.22 -7.40
CA ARG A 36 -28.67 4.77 -6.76
C ARG A 36 -29.50 3.70 -6.07
N ASP A 37 -29.62 2.52 -6.67
CA ASP A 37 -30.54 1.48 -6.22
C ASP A 37 -29.95 0.58 -5.12
N SER A 38 -28.61 0.49 -5.02
CA SER A 38 -27.94 -0.29 -3.98
C SER A 38 -27.38 0.60 -2.85
N THR A 39 -27.91 0.42 -1.65
CA THR A 39 -27.46 1.09 -0.41
C THR A 39 -26.60 0.20 0.48
N ASP A 40 -26.16 -0.96 0.00
CA ASP A 40 -25.39 -1.93 0.78
C ASP A 40 -23.89 -1.59 0.76
N ALA A 41 -23.41 -0.95 1.82
CA ALA A 41 -22.02 -0.53 1.95
C ALA A 41 -21.02 -1.71 1.91
N GLU A 42 -21.38 -2.87 2.44
CA GLU A 42 -20.51 -4.06 2.46
C GLU A 42 -20.33 -4.64 1.06
N LEU A 43 -21.42 -4.72 0.29
CA LEU A 43 -21.35 -5.15 -1.10
C LEU A 43 -20.47 -4.22 -1.94
N TRP A 44 -20.61 -2.91 -1.76
CA TRP A 44 -19.76 -1.92 -2.44
C TRP A 44 -18.28 -2.05 -2.04
N LEU A 45 -18.00 -2.33 -0.77
CA LEU A 45 -16.63 -2.59 -0.29
C LEU A 45 -16.04 -3.85 -0.94
N LEU A 46 -16.79 -4.96 -0.98
CA LEU A 46 -16.35 -6.21 -1.59
C LEU A 46 -16.06 -6.03 -3.09
N MET A 47 -16.95 -5.35 -3.81
CA MET A 47 -16.76 -5.07 -5.22
C MET A 47 -15.54 -4.16 -5.46
N GLY A 48 -15.37 -3.11 -4.66
CA GLY A 48 -14.22 -2.22 -4.73
C GLY A 48 -12.90 -2.97 -4.50
N ARG A 49 -12.87 -3.87 -3.52
CA ARG A 49 -11.72 -4.77 -3.26
C ARG A 49 -11.43 -5.68 -4.45
N ALA A 50 -12.44 -6.33 -5.01
CA ALA A 50 -12.28 -7.24 -6.14
C ALA A 50 -11.73 -6.51 -7.38
N TYR A 51 -12.21 -5.30 -7.68
CA TYR A 51 -11.65 -4.50 -8.77
C TYR A 51 -10.22 -4.00 -8.47
N LEU A 52 -9.90 -3.69 -7.22
CA LEU A 52 -8.53 -3.32 -6.86
C LEU A 52 -7.57 -4.51 -7.04
N GLU A 53 -7.97 -5.72 -6.63
CA GLU A 53 -7.21 -6.95 -6.84
C GLU A 53 -7.01 -7.24 -8.33
N LEU A 54 -8.06 -7.09 -9.14
CA LEU A 54 -7.98 -7.21 -10.60
C LEU A 54 -7.05 -6.14 -11.22
N GLY A 55 -7.04 -4.93 -10.67
CA GLY A 55 -6.11 -3.87 -11.08
C GLY A 55 -4.66 -4.23 -10.75
N ALA A 56 -4.41 -4.91 -9.63
CA ALA A 56 -3.08 -5.39 -9.26
C ALA A 56 -2.58 -6.50 -10.20
N GLU A 57 -3.47 -7.33 -10.76
CA GLU A 57 -3.10 -8.33 -11.78
C GLU A 57 -2.51 -7.70 -13.04
N ALA A 58 -2.86 -6.44 -13.36
CA ALA A 58 -2.24 -5.70 -14.46
C ALA A 58 -0.71 -5.60 -14.31
N HIS A 59 -0.24 -5.60 -13.07
CA HIS A 59 1.15 -5.50 -12.63
C HIS A 59 1.72 -6.86 -12.14
N GLY A 60 1.00 -7.97 -12.34
CA GLY A 60 1.43 -9.31 -11.93
C GLY A 60 2.26 -10.07 -12.98
N PRO A 61 2.49 -11.39 -12.80
CA PRO A 61 3.28 -12.21 -13.73
C PRO A 61 2.74 -12.26 -15.17
N GLY A 62 1.44 -11.98 -15.36
CA GLY A 62 0.79 -11.85 -16.65
C GLY A 62 0.73 -10.41 -17.18
N HIS A 63 1.61 -9.52 -16.68
CA HIS A 63 1.60 -8.07 -16.89
C HIS A 63 1.05 -7.67 -18.25
N ARG A 64 0.00 -6.84 -18.24
CA ARG A 64 -0.60 -6.31 -19.47
C ARG A 64 0.05 -4.97 -19.79
N ALA A 65 0.72 -4.90 -20.94
CA ALA A 65 1.54 -3.76 -21.33
C ALA A 65 0.77 -2.43 -21.29
N PRO A 66 1.45 -1.27 -21.19
CA PRO A 66 0.84 0.07 -21.11
C PRO A 66 -0.13 0.42 -22.26
N GLU A 67 -0.05 -0.32 -23.35
CA GLU A 67 -0.93 -0.24 -24.53
C GLU A 67 -2.38 -0.62 -24.18
N ASP A 68 -2.58 -1.41 -23.12
CA ASP A 68 -3.86 -1.76 -22.48
C ASP A 68 -4.24 -0.84 -21.30
N SER A 69 -3.57 0.32 -21.15
CA SER A 69 -3.78 1.26 -20.03
C SER A 69 -5.21 1.78 -19.88
N ALA A 70 -6.05 1.66 -20.91
CA ALA A 70 -7.47 1.99 -20.83
C ALA A 70 -8.25 1.02 -19.91
N TRP A 71 -7.95 -0.28 -19.98
CA TRP A 71 -8.60 -1.28 -19.14
C TRP A 71 -8.17 -1.13 -17.68
N ALA A 72 -6.85 -1.05 -17.43
CA ALA A 72 -6.32 -0.91 -16.07
C ALA A 72 -6.84 0.38 -15.41
N ARG A 73 -6.90 1.49 -16.15
CA ARG A 73 -7.51 2.74 -15.68
C ARG A 73 -8.99 2.55 -15.37
N ALA A 74 -9.76 1.94 -16.27
CA ALA A 74 -11.19 1.71 -16.06
C ALA A 74 -11.48 0.80 -14.84
N VAL A 75 -10.65 -0.22 -14.61
CA VAL A 75 -10.72 -1.10 -13.44
C VAL A 75 -10.45 -0.32 -12.15
N LEU A 76 -9.37 0.47 -12.12
CA LEU A 76 -9.03 1.29 -10.96
C LEU A 76 -10.06 2.40 -10.70
N ASP A 77 -10.61 3.02 -11.75
CA ASP A 77 -11.69 4.01 -11.63
C ASP A 77 -12.97 3.37 -11.07
N THR A 78 -13.27 2.14 -11.48
CA THR A 78 -14.40 1.37 -10.94
C THR A 78 -14.16 1.00 -9.48
N ALA A 79 -12.94 0.62 -9.10
CA ALA A 79 -12.56 0.37 -7.72
C ALA A 79 -12.75 1.62 -6.84
N ASP A 80 -12.19 2.77 -7.25
CA ASP A 80 -12.29 4.03 -6.49
C ASP A 80 -13.75 4.49 -6.36
N GLY A 81 -14.55 4.36 -7.41
CA GLY A 81 -15.98 4.67 -7.40
C GLY A 81 -16.76 3.79 -6.40
N ALA A 82 -16.54 2.48 -6.44
CA ALA A 82 -17.19 1.54 -5.52
C ALA A 82 -16.80 1.78 -4.06
N LEU A 83 -15.52 2.01 -3.80
CA LEU A 83 -15.02 2.27 -2.45
C LEU A 83 -15.46 3.65 -1.92
N THR A 84 -15.55 4.67 -2.79
CA THR A 84 -16.11 5.98 -2.43
C THR A 84 -17.58 5.83 -2.01
N ARG A 85 -18.36 5.03 -2.73
CA ARG A 85 -19.75 4.73 -2.39
C ARG A 85 -19.86 3.97 -1.07
N ALA A 86 -19.04 2.94 -0.86
CA ALA A 86 -18.98 2.19 0.39
C ALA A 86 -18.68 3.11 1.58
N ALA A 87 -17.64 3.94 1.49
CA ALA A 87 -17.28 4.91 2.52
C ALA A 87 -18.40 5.93 2.80
N THR A 88 -19.10 6.39 1.76
CA THR A 88 -20.20 7.35 1.90
C THR A 88 -21.40 6.74 2.62
N LEU A 89 -21.80 5.52 2.25
CA LEU A 89 -22.91 4.80 2.87
C LEU A 89 -22.60 4.40 4.32
N ALA A 90 -21.36 4.05 4.60
CA ALA A 90 -20.89 3.59 5.91
C ALA A 90 -20.63 4.73 6.92
N GLY A 91 -20.70 5.99 6.46
CA GLY A 91 -20.62 7.19 7.29
C GLY A 91 -19.21 7.79 7.45
N PRO A 92 -19.03 8.72 8.41
CA PRO A 92 -17.75 9.37 8.63
C PRO A 92 -16.67 8.39 9.12
N LEU A 93 -15.41 8.79 9.02
CA LEU A 93 -14.25 8.05 9.54
C LEU A 93 -14.45 7.65 11.00
N GLY A 94 -14.09 6.42 11.35
CA GLY A 94 -14.20 5.87 12.71
C GLY A 94 -15.62 5.44 13.09
N LYS A 95 -16.61 5.58 12.20
CA LYS A 95 -17.99 5.18 12.47
C LYS A 95 -18.22 3.69 12.23
N SER A 96 -17.51 3.10 11.28
CA SER A 96 -17.65 1.68 10.96
C SER A 96 -16.40 1.12 10.27
N ALA A 97 -16.09 -0.14 10.57
CA ALA A 97 -15.01 -0.89 9.94
C ALA A 97 -15.11 -0.93 8.41
N VAL A 98 -16.34 -0.98 7.88
CA VAL A 98 -16.62 -0.98 6.43
C VAL A 98 -16.17 0.33 5.79
N GLY A 99 -16.56 1.47 6.38
CA GLY A 99 -16.20 2.78 5.88
C GLY A 99 -14.70 3.05 5.96
N ASP A 100 -14.08 2.66 7.08
CA ASP A 100 -12.66 2.82 7.30
C ASP A 100 -11.84 1.94 6.34
N SER A 101 -12.25 0.68 6.16
CA SER A 101 -11.64 -0.22 5.17
C SER A 101 -11.77 0.30 3.75
N ALA A 102 -12.94 0.87 3.39
CA ALA A 102 -13.14 1.45 2.07
C ALA A 102 -12.17 2.62 1.82
N ARG A 103 -11.98 3.51 2.80
CA ARG A 103 -11.01 4.61 2.71
C ARG A 103 -9.57 4.11 2.58
N VAL A 104 -9.21 3.07 3.33
CA VAL A 104 -7.87 2.47 3.22
C VAL A 104 -7.61 1.88 1.83
N LEU A 105 -8.56 1.11 1.30
CA LEU A 105 -8.42 0.51 -0.02
C LEU A 105 -8.39 1.55 -1.14
N ARG A 106 -9.06 2.70 -0.98
CA ARG A 106 -8.94 3.81 -1.94
C ARG A 106 -7.50 4.29 -2.05
N VAL A 107 -6.75 4.36 -0.95
CA VAL A 107 -5.31 4.67 -1.03
C VAL A 107 -4.57 3.63 -1.88
N GLY A 108 -4.95 2.36 -1.80
CA GLY A 108 -4.44 1.31 -2.68
C GLY A 108 -4.69 1.58 -4.16
N THR A 109 -5.88 2.05 -4.52
CA THR A 109 -6.19 2.46 -5.90
C THR A 109 -5.28 3.60 -6.37
N TRP A 110 -5.03 4.60 -5.51
CA TRP A 110 -4.13 5.71 -5.82
C TRP A 110 -2.66 5.27 -5.93
N ALA A 111 -2.22 4.34 -5.08
CA ALA A 111 -0.91 3.72 -5.17
C ALA A 111 -0.74 2.96 -6.50
N ALA A 112 -1.73 2.15 -6.90
CA ALA A 112 -1.71 1.43 -8.18
C ALA A 112 -1.68 2.38 -9.38
N ARG A 113 -2.47 3.45 -9.37
CA ARG A 113 -2.41 4.52 -10.40
C ARG A 113 -1.01 5.15 -10.48
N SER A 114 -0.33 5.32 -9.35
CA SER A 114 1.02 5.91 -9.30
C SER A 114 2.06 4.98 -9.92
N TRP A 115 1.95 3.67 -9.68
CA TRP A 115 2.84 2.68 -10.28
C TRP A 115 2.67 2.63 -11.80
N ALA A 116 1.43 2.63 -12.29
CA ALA A 116 1.16 2.70 -13.73
C ALA A 116 1.76 3.99 -14.34
N ALA A 117 1.69 5.12 -13.63
CA ALA A 117 2.34 6.36 -14.06
C ALA A 117 3.88 6.29 -14.03
N TRP A 118 4.48 5.57 -13.07
CA TRP A 118 5.93 5.36 -13.03
C TRP A 118 6.44 4.60 -14.24
N GLU A 119 5.74 3.56 -14.69
CA GLU A 119 6.13 2.81 -15.87
C GLU A 119 6.22 3.71 -17.12
N VAL A 120 5.20 4.54 -17.31
CA VAL A 120 5.07 5.43 -18.47
C VAL A 120 6.03 6.62 -18.36
N SER A 121 5.92 7.41 -17.30
CA SER A 121 6.57 8.72 -17.20
C SER A 121 7.86 8.68 -16.38
N GLY A 122 7.92 7.86 -15.34
CA GLY A 122 9.09 7.67 -14.48
C GLY A 122 8.82 7.91 -13.01
N VAL A 123 9.78 7.51 -12.17
CA VAL A 123 9.63 7.58 -10.70
C VAL A 123 9.46 8.99 -10.15
N GLU A 124 10.07 9.99 -10.80
CA GLU A 124 9.96 11.41 -10.39
C GLU A 124 8.56 11.97 -10.69
N ASP A 125 7.93 11.48 -11.76
CA ASP A 125 6.65 12.02 -12.25
C ASP A 125 5.43 11.37 -11.60
N GLY A 126 5.45 10.07 -11.30
CA GLY A 126 4.21 9.36 -10.94
C GLY A 126 3.59 9.75 -9.60
N GLN A 127 4.32 10.41 -8.70
CA GLN A 127 3.68 11.02 -7.53
C GLN A 127 2.96 12.34 -7.85
N GLN A 128 3.54 13.14 -8.75
CA GLN A 128 2.99 14.43 -9.14
C GLN A 128 1.83 14.26 -10.13
N ALA A 129 1.88 13.20 -10.94
CA ALA A 129 0.93 12.92 -12.02
C ALA A 129 -0.52 12.71 -11.54
N LEU A 130 -0.73 12.29 -10.29
CA LEU A 130 -2.08 12.06 -9.76
C LEU A 130 -2.71 13.28 -9.09
N GLY A 131 -1.94 14.34 -8.84
CA GLY A 131 -2.42 15.50 -8.09
C GLY A 131 -2.64 15.23 -6.59
N PRO A 132 -3.24 16.19 -5.86
CA PRO A 132 -3.50 16.03 -4.43
C PRO A 132 -4.56 14.96 -4.17
N LEU A 133 -4.45 14.24 -3.04
CA LEU A 133 -5.50 13.30 -2.64
C LEU A 133 -6.84 14.02 -2.46
N PRO A 134 -7.96 13.32 -2.69
CA PRO A 134 -9.28 13.81 -2.32
C PRO A 134 -9.31 14.17 -0.83
N THR A 135 -9.89 15.32 -0.49
CA THR A 135 -9.88 15.85 0.89
C THR A 135 -10.64 14.96 1.87
N ASP A 136 -11.59 14.16 1.36
CA ASP A 136 -12.36 13.17 2.10
C ASP A 136 -11.60 11.84 2.33
N LEU A 137 -10.45 11.66 1.68
CA LEU A 137 -9.59 10.50 1.88
C LEU A 137 -8.72 10.70 3.12
N ARG A 138 -9.20 10.13 4.22
CA ARG A 138 -8.53 10.06 5.53
C ARG A 138 -8.37 8.61 5.93
N LEU A 139 -7.26 8.29 6.58
CA LEU A 139 -7.04 6.95 7.14
C LEU A 139 -7.41 6.92 8.62
N PRO A 140 -7.70 5.73 9.17
CA PRO A 140 -7.63 5.50 10.60
C PRO A 140 -6.28 5.99 11.15
N ALA A 141 -6.30 6.66 12.29
CA ALA A 141 -5.12 7.32 12.85
C ALA A 141 -3.94 6.34 13.09
N VAL A 142 -4.25 5.07 13.39
CA VAL A 142 -3.23 4.03 13.58
C VAL A 142 -2.42 3.75 12.31
N LEU A 143 -3.02 3.90 11.12
CA LEU A 143 -2.31 3.77 9.86
C LEU A 143 -1.54 5.04 9.49
N GLU A 144 -2.02 6.23 9.84
CA GLU A 144 -1.21 7.46 9.71
C GLU A 144 0.06 7.36 10.56
N GLU A 145 -0.08 6.90 11.82
CA GLU A 145 1.04 6.64 12.73
C GLU A 145 2.01 5.59 12.17
N LEU A 146 1.50 4.44 11.70
CA LEU A 146 2.32 3.40 11.07
C LEU A 146 3.08 3.97 9.86
N GLY A 147 2.40 4.72 8.99
CA GLY A 147 2.99 5.30 7.79
C GLY A 147 4.10 6.29 8.11
N GLU A 148 3.88 7.18 9.08
CA GLU A 148 4.90 8.12 9.54
C GLU A 148 6.12 7.38 10.10
N ASN A 149 5.88 6.42 10.99
CA ASN A 149 6.92 5.63 11.64
C ASN A 149 7.76 4.84 10.62
N LEU A 150 7.12 4.19 9.63
CA LEU A 150 7.79 3.48 8.54
C LEU A 150 8.62 4.42 7.67
N LEU A 151 8.09 5.57 7.27
CA LEU A 151 8.82 6.52 6.44
C LEU A 151 10.00 7.14 7.19
N ARG A 152 9.84 7.51 8.46
CA ARG A 152 10.90 8.10 9.29
C ARG A 152 12.06 7.14 9.53
N ALA A 153 11.78 5.85 9.71
CA ALA A 153 12.81 4.88 10.03
C ALA A 153 13.76 4.54 8.85
N CYS A 154 13.37 4.85 7.59
CA CYS A 154 14.19 4.54 6.41
C CYS A 154 15.20 5.66 6.12
N PRO A 155 16.49 5.36 5.83
CA PRO A 155 17.48 6.39 5.54
C PRO A 155 17.11 7.26 4.34
N THR A 156 17.71 8.46 4.28
CA THR A 156 17.52 9.42 3.19
C THR A 156 17.81 8.82 1.82
N ALA A 157 16.96 9.16 0.84
CA ALA A 157 17.04 8.68 -0.55
C ALA A 157 16.99 7.15 -0.72
N GLY A 158 16.43 6.44 0.26
CA GLY A 158 16.28 4.98 0.26
C GLY A 158 15.08 4.46 -0.54
N VAL A 159 15.04 3.14 -0.68
CA VAL A 159 13.88 2.39 -1.19
C VAL A 159 13.27 1.61 -0.03
N LEU A 160 12.03 1.93 0.33
CA LEU A 160 11.22 1.21 1.31
C LEU A 160 10.37 0.14 0.62
N PHE A 161 10.72 -1.12 0.89
CA PHE A 161 9.89 -2.25 0.55
C PHE A 161 8.90 -2.56 1.68
N THR A 162 7.62 -2.54 1.36
CA THR A 162 6.53 -2.86 2.29
C THR A 162 6.12 -4.35 2.16
N ALA A 163 5.65 -4.91 3.28
CA ALA A 163 5.37 -6.35 3.38
C ALA A 163 3.95 -6.72 2.95
N ASP A 164 2.97 -5.88 3.27
CA ASP A 164 1.56 -6.14 3.05
C ASP A 164 0.81 -4.86 2.65
N GLY A 165 -0.51 -4.98 2.51
CA GLY A 165 -1.37 -3.86 2.16
C GLY A 165 -1.38 -2.76 3.22
N ALA A 166 -1.38 -3.08 4.50
CA ALA A 166 -1.45 -2.07 5.57
C ALA A 166 -0.20 -1.18 5.57
N ASP A 167 1.00 -1.79 5.55
CA ASP A 167 2.27 -1.08 5.44
C ASP A 167 2.31 -0.19 4.18
N SER A 168 1.86 -0.76 3.05
CA SER A 168 1.87 -0.09 1.76
C SER A 168 0.94 1.12 1.75
N TYR A 169 -0.32 0.95 2.15
CA TYR A 169 -1.33 2.01 2.13
C TYR A 169 -1.01 3.10 3.16
N ALA A 170 -0.52 2.74 4.34
CA ALA A 170 -0.05 3.69 5.34
C ALA A 170 1.08 4.58 4.81
N ALA A 171 2.13 3.98 4.24
CA ALA A 171 3.27 4.72 3.69
C ALA A 171 2.86 5.59 2.48
N TRP A 172 2.06 5.05 1.56
CA TRP A 172 1.57 5.79 0.40
C TRP A 172 0.67 6.97 0.80
N TYR A 173 -0.23 6.77 1.76
CA TYR A 173 -1.07 7.84 2.26
C TYR A 173 -0.24 9.02 2.79
N MET A 174 0.76 8.75 3.63
CA MET A 174 1.60 9.81 4.18
C MET A 174 2.43 10.53 3.10
N ARG A 175 2.83 9.83 2.04
CA ARG A 175 3.46 10.46 0.88
C ARG A 175 2.49 11.36 0.11
N PHE A 176 1.27 10.91 -0.17
CA PHE A 176 0.34 11.73 -0.94
C PHE A 176 -0.31 12.86 -0.12
N ALA A 177 -0.72 12.59 1.12
CA ALA A 177 -1.48 13.52 1.97
C ALA A 177 -0.62 14.58 2.67
N ARG A 178 0.66 14.27 2.91
CA ARG A 178 1.57 15.12 3.71
C ARG A 178 2.88 15.42 2.99
N ASN A 179 3.09 14.87 1.79
CA ASN A 179 4.38 14.93 1.10
C ASN A 179 5.54 14.50 2.02
N LEU A 180 5.29 13.53 2.91
CA LEU A 180 6.27 13.10 3.89
C LEU A 180 7.32 12.23 3.20
N ARG A 181 8.60 12.56 3.40
CA ARG A 181 9.75 11.82 2.83
C ARG A 181 9.63 11.60 1.31
N PRO A 182 9.53 12.69 0.51
CA PRO A 182 9.44 12.58 -0.95
C PRO A 182 10.72 11.99 -1.57
N ASP A 183 11.82 12.01 -0.82
CA ASP A 183 13.10 11.41 -1.19
C ASP A 183 13.08 9.87 -1.23
N LEU A 184 12.11 9.24 -0.59
CA LEU A 184 12.01 7.77 -0.53
C LEU A 184 11.24 7.20 -1.72
N LEU A 185 11.67 6.07 -2.27
CA LEU A 185 10.79 5.25 -3.11
C LEU A 185 10.06 4.24 -2.24
N VAL A 186 8.74 4.13 -2.37
CA VAL A 186 7.91 3.16 -1.63
C VAL A 186 7.31 2.16 -2.61
N LEU A 187 7.53 0.87 -2.38
CA LEU A 187 7.04 -0.18 -3.27
C LEU A 187 6.75 -1.48 -2.49
N PRO A 188 5.62 -2.17 -2.72
CA PRO A 188 5.44 -3.52 -2.19
C PRO A 188 6.52 -4.46 -2.70
N LEU A 189 7.08 -5.29 -1.83
CA LEU A 189 8.12 -6.23 -2.26
C LEU A 189 7.61 -7.23 -3.31
N ALA A 190 6.33 -7.61 -3.24
CA ALA A 190 5.69 -8.47 -4.23
C ALA A 190 5.75 -7.84 -5.63
N ALA A 191 5.38 -6.56 -5.76
CA ALA A 191 5.43 -5.83 -7.03
C ALA A 191 6.86 -5.80 -7.60
N TRP A 192 7.90 -5.57 -6.78
CA TRP A 192 9.29 -5.65 -7.24
C TRP A 192 9.66 -7.00 -7.85
N ARG A 193 9.13 -8.09 -7.30
CA ARG A 193 9.44 -9.46 -7.74
C ARG A 193 8.65 -9.87 -8.98
N GLU A 194 7.38 -9.48 -9.04
CA GLU A 194 6.43 -9.99 -10.02
C GLU A 194 6.28 -9.08 -11.24
N ASP A 195 6.46 -7.77 -11.07
CA ASP A 195 6.28 -6.78 -12.13
C ASP A 195 7.61 -6.50 -12.87
N ALA A 196 7.86 -7.26 -13.94
CA ALA A 196 9.09 -7.10 -14.72
C ALA A 196 9.20 -5.74 -15.43
N PRO A 197 8.14 -5.16 -16.02
CA PRO A 197 8.17 -3.81 -16.58
C PRO A 197 8.44 -2.72 -15.54
N LEU A 198 7.76 -2.72 -14.41
CA LEU A 198 8.03 -1.79 -13.31
C LEU A 198 9.48 -1.93 -12.81
N ARG A 199 9.94 -3.17 -12.58
CA ARG A 199 11.33 -3.43 -12.19
C ARG A 199 12.31 -2.90 -13.23
N THR A 200 12.06 -3.14 -14.53
CA THR A 200 12.90 -2.64 -15.63
C THR A 200 12.94 -1.12 -15.65
N ARG A 201 11.82 -0.45 -15.39
CA ARG A 201 11.75 1.01 -15.27
C ARG A 201 12.60 1.51 -14.12
N LEU A 202 12.40 0.96 -12.93
CA LEU A 202 13.14 1.33 -11.72
C LEU A 202 14.65 1.18 -11.90
N VAL A 203 15.08 0.12 -12.58
CA VAL A 203 16.49 -0.15 -12.88
C VAL A 203 17.11 0.90 -13.78
N ARG A 204 16.35 1.34 -14.80
CA ARG A 204 16.78 2.44 -15.67
C ARG A 204 16.86 3.75 -14.90
N ASP A 205 15.78 4.11 -14.19
CA ASP A 205 15.68 5.41 -13.51
C ASP A 205 16.70 5.52 -12.36
N LEU A 206 16.96 4.42 -11.65
CA LEU A 206 17.97 4.33 -10.59
C LEU A 206 19.39 4.05 -11.11
N LYS A 207 19.58 3.93 -12.43
CA LYS A 207 20.87 3.66 -13.09
C LYS A 207 21.58 2.43 -12.50
N LEU A 208 20.83 1.35 -12.26
CA LEU A 208 21.37 0.07 -11.83
C LEU A 208 22.07 -0.61 -13.03
N ALA A 209 23.16 -1.32 -12.76
CA ALA A 209 23.99 -1.97 -13.77
C ALA A 209 23.33 -3.25 -14.32
N LYS A 210 22.68 -3.16 -15.49
CA LYS A 210 22.20 -4.35 -16.21
C LYS A 210 23.36 -5.32 -16.50
N ARG A 211 23.44 -6.43 -15.79
CA ARG A 211 24.20 -7.60 -16.24
C ARG A 211 23.34 -8.33 -17.28
N ALA A 212 23.93 -8.66 -18.42
CA ALA A 212 23.22 -9.37 -19.49
C ALA A 212 22.60 -10.66 -18.96
N GLY A 213 21.28 -10.80 -19.10
CA GLY A 213 20.55 -12.05 -18.80
C GLY A 213 20.14 -12.28 -17.35
N THR A 214 20.35 -11.34 -16.41
CA THR A 214 19.85 -11.49 -15.02
C THR A 214 18.91 -10.38 -14.65
N ASP A 215 17.76 -10.74 -14.08
CA ASP A 215 16.90 -9.79 -13.39
C ASP A 215 17.70 -9.05 -12.30
N PRO A 216 17.54 -7.72 -12.18
CA PRO A 216 18.27 -6.93 -11.22
C PRO A 216 17.84 -7.32 -9.80
N SER A 217 18.79 -7.85 -9.04
CA SER A 217 18.56 -8.34 -7.68
C SER A 217 18.46 -7.20 -6.66
N LEU A 218 17.80 -7.45 -5.52
CA LEU A 218 17.83 -6.51 -4.37
C LEU A 218 19.26 -6.18 -3.94
N ARG A 219 20.20 -7.13 -4.10
CA ARG A 219 21.62 -6.91 -3.82
C ARG A 219 22.20 -5.77 -4.63
N GLU A 220 21.89 -5.73 -5.92
CA GLU A 220 22.39 -4.68 -6.82
C GLU A 220 21.81 -3.31 -6.44
N LEU A 221 20.51 -3.27 -6.16
CA LEU A 221 19.85 -2.07 -5.65
C LEU A 221 20.49 -1.59 -4.34
N SER A 222 20.75 -2.50 -3.41
CA SER A 222 21.43 -2.20 -2.14
C SER A 222 22.87 -1.71 -2.30
N GLY A 223 23.51 -1.99 -3.44
CA GLY A 223 24.84 -1.43 -3.75
C GLY A 223 24.80 0.06 -4.13
N ARG A 224 23.62 0.58 -4.51
CA ARG A 224 23.43 1.95 -5.03
C ARG A 224 22.61 2.84 -4.10
N ARG A 225 21.66 2.27 -3.37
CA ARG A 225 20.71 2.96 -2.48
C ARG A 225 20.56 2.20 -1.18
N SER A 226 20.18 2.90 -0.12
CA SER A 226 19.67 2.25 1.08
C SER A 226 18.42 1.45 0.71
N VAL A 227 18.40 0.16 1.03
CA VAL A 227 17.20 -0.67 0.90
C VAL A 227 16.67 -0.90 2.30
N CYS A 228 15.44 -0.48 2.53
CA CYS A 228 14.69 -0.64 3.76
C CYS A 228 13.59 -1.65 3.54
N VAL A 229 13.34 -2.51 4.51
CA VAL A 229 12.23 -3.46 4.46
C VAL A 229 11.46 -3.35 5.75
N SER A 230 10.15 -3.07 5.66
CA SER A 230 9.28 -3.03 6.83
C SER A 230 9.34 -4.37 7.56
N MET A 231 9.26 -4.34 8.89
CA MET A 231 9.24 -5.57 9.67
C MET A 231 7.87 -6.28 9.65
N GLY A 232 7.11 -6.20 8.56
CA GLY A 232 5.94 -7.08 8.35
C GLY A 232 6.35 -8.51 7.97
N PHE A 233 7.57 -8.73 7.45
CA PHE A 233 8.08 -10.07 7.16
C PHE A 233 8.54 -10.81 8.43
N ASP A 234 8.65 -12.15 8.38
CA ASP A 234 9.24 -12.95 9.48
C ASP A 234 10.76 -12.80 9.55
N ARG A 235 11.39 -12.56 8.40
CA ARG A 235 12.84 -12.43 8.22
C ARG A 235 13.14 -11.50 7.05
N PRO A 236 14.33 -10.88 6.99
CA PRO A 236 14.74 -10.09 5.84
C PRO A 236 14.61 -10.89 4.53
N PRO A 237 14.20 -10.25 3.43
CA PRO A 237 14.04 -10.90 2.14
C PRO A 237 15.37 -11.31 1.53
N GLU A 238 15.33 -12.34 0.67
CA GLU A 238 16.46 -12.93 -0.07
C GLU A 238 17.61 -13.45 0.81
N THR A 239 17.62 -14.77 1.06
CA THR A 239 18.70 -15.40 1.84
C THR A 239 19.97 -15.71 1.05
N ARG A 240 19.95 -15.69 -0.30
CA ARG A 240 21.15 -15.89 -1.15
C ARG A 240 21.01 -15.22 -2.53
N PRO A 241 22.06 -14.55 -3.07
CA PRO A 241 23.33 -14.21 -2.40
C PRO A 241 23.11 -13.23 -1.24
N ARG A 242 23.80 -13.46 -0.11
CA ARG A 242 23.52 -12.79 1.18
C ARG A 242 23.66 -11.27 1.08
N ILE A 243 22.54 -10.57 1.22
CA ILE A 243 22.50 -9.14 1.51
C ILE A 243 22.88 -8.95 2.98
N ALA A 244 23.77 -7.99 3.27
CA ALA A 244 24.19 -7.67 4.63
C ALA A 244 23.14 -6.77 5.31
N TRP A 245 22.04 -7.38 5.74
CA TRP A 245 20.97 -6.70 6.46
C TRP A 245 21.41 -6.26 7.86
N GLN A 246 21.13 -5.02 8.21
CA GLN A 246 21.24 -4.49 9.56
C GLN A 246 19.86 -4.22 10.14
N THR A 247 19.63 -4.65 11.37
CA THR A 247 18.42 -4.33 12.12
C THR A 247 18.44 -2.85 12.53
N ARG A 248 17.36 -2.14 12.20
CA ARG A 248 17.01 -0.82 12.72
C ARG A 248 15.65 -0.90 13.44
N THR A 249 15.27 0.18 14.11
CA THR A 249 14.15 0.20 15.05
C THR A 249 12.85 -0.41 14.52
N LEU A 250 12.47 -0.11 13.27
CA LEU A 250 11.24 -0.61 12.65
C LEU A 250 11.47 -1.36 11.32
N GLN A 251 12.72 -1.55 10.92
CA GLN A 251 13.06 -2.03 9.58
C GLN A 251 14.38 -2.79 9.54
N TRP A 252 14.55 -3.65 8.55
CA TRP A 252 15.88 -4.08 8.14
C TRP A 252 16.40 -3.16 7.04
N VAL A 253 17.67 -2.79 7.13
CA VAL A 253 18.32 -1.90 6.17
C VAL A 253 19.59 -2.52 5.61
N ALA A 254 19.78 -2.40 4.30
CA ALA A 254 21.00 -2.77 3.59
C ALA A 254 21.50 -1.62 2.72
N GLY A 255 22.79 -1.64 2.38
CA GLY A 255 23.41 -0.67 1.47
C GLY A 255 23.99 0.59 2.12
N PRO A 256 24.21 1.66 1.33
CA PRO A 256 24.59 2.97 1.82
C PRO A 256 23.66 3.43 2.94
N GLY A 257 24.13 4.23 3.89
CA GLY A 257 23.27 4.76 4.96
C GLY A 257 22.93 3.76 6.07
N THR A 258 23.41 2.52 6.04
CA THR A 258 23.34 1.59 7.19
C THR A 258 24.01 2.14 8.44
N THR A 259 25.09 2.92 8.28
CA THR A 259 25.81 3.64 9.34
C THR A 259 25.24 5.02 9.69
N SER A 260 24.23 5.51 8.95
CA SER A 260 23.60 6.81 9.23
C SER A 260 22.97 6.85 10.63
N ALA A 261 22.78 8.04 11.19
CA ALA A 261 22.11 8.22 12.47
C ALA A 261 20.76 7.47 12.45
N ARG A 262 20.53 6.65 13.48
CA ARG A 262 19.30 5.89 13.66
C ARG A 262 18.30 6.79 14.38
N VAL A 263 17.04 6.74 13.98
CA VAL A 263 15.96 7.33 14.79
C VAL A 263 15.87 6.55 16.10
N PRO A 264 16.10 7.20 17.27
CA PRO A 264 15.99 6.55 18.57
C PRO A 264 14.59 5.94 18.77
N PRO A 265 14.47 4.77 19.44
CA PRO A 265 13.18 4.16 19.71
C PRO A 265 12.15 5.08 20.41
N ARG A 266 12.62 5.94 21.31
CA ARG A 266 11.77 6.90 22.04
C ARG A 266 11.17 8.02 21.17
N ASP A 267 11.69 8.21 19.95
CA ASP A 267 11.23 9.26 19.04
C ASP A 267 10.09 8.75 18.13
N PHE A 268 9.70 7.47 18.26
CA PHE A 268 8.51 6.90 17.61
C PHE A 268 7.29 7.04 18.53
N VAL A 269 6.13 7.28 17.93
CA VAL A 269 4.85 7.48 18.63
C VAL A 269 3.95 6.26 18.43
N PHE A 270 3.24 5.88 19.49
CA PHE A 270 2.32 4.73 19.53
C PHE A 270 0.96 5.07 20.16
N THR A 271 0.56 6.34 20.10
CA THR A 271 -0.68 6.83 20.73
C THR A 271 -1.91 6.36 19.95
N ALA A 272 -1.85 6.42 18.61
CA ALA A 272 -2.96 6.01 17.77
C ALA A 272 -3.17 4.51 17.84
N LEU A 273 -2.10 3.71 17.96
CA LEU A 273 -2.22 2.29 18.26
C LEU A 273 -2.97 2.02 19.57
N ARG A 274 -2.68 2.79 20.65
CA ARG A 274 -3.38 2.61 21.92
C ARG A 274 -4.89 2.82 21.77
N ILE A 275 -5.28 3.93 21.14
CA ILE A 275 -6.68 4.27 20.91
C ILE A 275 -7.35 3.20 20.04
N ALA A 276 -6.70 2.79 18.95
CA ALA A 276 -7.22 1.77 18.05
C ALA A 276 -7.43 0.41 18.73
N LEU A 277 -6.55 0.02 19.66
CA LEU A 277 -6.73 -1.18 20.47
C LEU A 277 -7.91 -1.06 21.45
N ASP A 278 -8.07 0.11 22.07
CA ASP A 278 -9.21 0.38 22.97
C ASP A 278 -10.55 0.32 22.22
N ASP A 279 -10.57 0.83 20.98
CA ASP A 279 -11.76 0.91 20.14
C ASP A 279 -12.05 -0.38 19.34
N ASN A 280 -11.17 -1.41 19.44
CA ASN A 280 -11.21 -2.63 18.62
C ASN A 280 -11.22 -2.32 17.11
N ASP A 281 -10.43 -1.34 16.69
CA ASP A 281 -10.28 -0.97 15.28
C ASP A 281 -9.64 -2.13 14.48
N PRO A 282 -10.24 -2.56 13.35
CA PRO A 282 -9.69 -3.64 12.53
C PRO A 282 -8.27 -3.38 11.99
N TRP A 283 -7.84 -2.12 11.91
CA TRP A 283 -6.50 -1.73 11.47
C TRP A 283 -5.48 -1.66 12.60
N ALA A 284 -5.89 -1.90 13.86
CA ALA A 284 -4.97 -2.04 14.97
C ALA A 284 -4.12 -3.30 14.85
N GLU A 285 -4.69 -4.42 14.40
CA GLU A 285 -3.99 -5.71 14.32
C GLU A 285 -2.81 -5.69 13.33
N PRO A 286 -2.95 -5.20 12.08
CA PRO A 286 -1.81 -5.11 11.16
C PRO A 286 -0.67 -4.24 11.71
N ALA A 287 -1.00 -3.09 12.31
CA ALA A 287 0.01 -2.22 12.93
C ALA A 287 0.69 -2.91 14.13
N LEU A 288 -0.10 -3.57 14.98
CA LEU A 288 0.41 -4.33 16.12
C LEU A 288 1.34 -5.47 15.67
N ALA A 289 1.03 -6.14 14.56
CA ALA A 289 1.87 -7.20 14.01
C ALA A 289 3.23 -6.67 13.56
N ALA A 290 3.28 -5.57 12.81
CA ALA A 290 4.52 -4.92 12.38
C ALA A 290 5.37 -4.46 13.58
N TYR A 291 4.74 -3.83 14.57
CA TYR A 291 5.39 -3.37 15.78
C TYR A 291 5.87 -4.51 16.69
N SER A 292 5.12 -5.60 16.80
CA SER A 292 5.54 -6.80 17.54
C SER A 292 6.76 -7.46 16.92
N ARG A 293 6.83 -7.50 15.59
CA ARG A 293 8.00 -8.01 14.86
C ARG A 293 9.22 -7.10 15.09
N ALA A 294 9.02 -5.78 15.04
CA ALA A 294 10.06 -4.80 15.34
C ALA A 294 10.61 -4.93 16.77
N ALA A 295 9.73 -5.02 17.76
CA ALA A 295 10.09 -5.14 19.17
C ALA A 295 10.94 -6.39 19.47
N ARG A 296 10.67 -7.52 18.80
CA ARG A 296 11.47 -8.75 18.97
C ARG A 296 12.94 -8.58 18.60
N THR A 297 13.23 -7.68 17.65
CA THR A 297 14.60 -7.49 17.15
C THR A 297 15.26 -6.23 17.71
N THR A 298 14.46 -5.29 18.22
CA THR A 298 14.92 -4.04 18.83
C THR A 298 14.30 -3.86 20.23
N PRO A 299 14.93 -4.41 21.29
CA PRO A 299 14.37 -4.38 22.65
C PRO A 299 14.06 -2.98 23.20
N GLY A 300 14.86 -1.97 22.84
CA GLY A 300 14.63 -0.58 23.26
C GLY A 300 13.31 0.03 22.75
N LEU A 301 12.65 -0.61 21.78
CA LEU A 301 11.30 -0.23 21.33
C LEU A 301 10.25 -0.50 22.41
N CYS A 302 10.47 -1.49 23.26
CA CYS A 302 9.52 -1.84 24.33
C CYS A 302 9.41 -0.76 25.39
N ASP A 303 10.49 -0.03 25.70
CA ASP A 303 10.45 1.09 26.63
C ASP A 303 9.65 2.27 26.05
N ALA A 304 9.82 2.54 24.75
CA ALA A 304 9.01 3.54 24.06
C ALA A 304 7.52 3.14 24.06
N MET A 305 7.20 1.90 23.71
CA MET A 305 5.85 1.35 23.73
C MET A 305 5.23 1.31 25.14
N ALA A 306 6.05 1.15 26.19
CA ALA A 306 5.57 1.20 27.57
C ALA A 306 5.08 2.61 27.95
N THR A 307 5.73 3.66 27.42
CA THR A 307 5.32 5.06 27.62
C THR A 307 3.90 5.31 27.09
N PHE A 308 3.52 4.66 26.00
CA PHE A 308 2.18 4.74 25.40
C PHE A 308 1.21 3.66 25.90
N LYS A 309 1.60 2.85 26.90
CA LYS A 309 0.78 1.77 27.48
C LYS A 309 0.33 0.70 26.46
N VAL A 310 1.15 0.44 25.44
CA VAL A 310 0.90 -0.61 24.44
C VAL A 310 1.87 -1.80 24.54
N ALA A 311 2.91 -1.69 25.38
CA ALA A 311 3.91 -2.76 25.52
C ALA A 311 3.34 -4.12 25.95
N ARG A 312 2.22 -4.13 26.70
CA ARG A 312 1.55 -5.39 27.10
C ARG A 312 0.84 -6.06 25.94
N ASP A 313 0.35 -5.28 24.99
CA ASP A 313 -0.37 -5.78 23.81
C ASP A 313 0.62 -6.32 22.78
N VAL A 314 1.85 -5.80 22.76
CA VAL A 314 2.95 -6.18 21.85
C VAL A 314 3.65 -7.46 22.34
N THR A 315 3.47 -8.58 21.63
CA THR A 315 4.03 -9.89 22.02
C THR A 315 5.56 -9.87 22.21
N GLY A 316 6.29 -9.08 21.41
CA GLY A 316 7.75 -8.94 21.54
C GLY A 316 8.22 -8.20 22.80
N CYS A 317 7.32 -7.57 23.54
CA CYS A 317 7.60 -6.80 24.75
C CYS A 317 7.05 -7.45 26.03
N ARG A 318 6.27 -8.53 25.90
CA ARG A 318 5.79 -9.33 27.04
C ARG A 318 7.01 -10.06 27.63
N ARG A 319 7.35 -9.73 28.88
CA ARG A 319 8.33 -10.47 29.66
C ARG A 319 7.72 -11.73 30.23
#